data_AF-A0A2I3TP79-F1
#
_entry.id   AF-A0A2I3TP79-F1
#
_cell.length_a   1.000
_cell.length_b   1.000
_cell.length_c   1.000
_cell.angle_alpha   90.00
_cell.angle_beta   90.00
_cell.angle_gamma   90.00
#
_symmetry.space_group_name_H-M   'P 1'
#
loop_
_entity.id
_entity.type
_entity.pdbx_description
1 polymer ?
#
loop_
_entity_poly.entity_id
_entity_poly.type
_entity_poly.pdbx_seq_one_letter_code
_entity_poly.pdbx_strand_id
1 'polypeptide(L)' 'MLLGSLWGRCHPGRCALFLILALLLDAVGLVLLLLGILAPLSSWDFFIYTGALILAFSLLLWIIWYSLNIEVSPEKLDL' A
#
# COMPACT_ATOMS: atom_id res chain seq x y z
N MET A 1 4.55 -9.34 -22.90
CA MET A 1 5.39 -9.66 -21.73
C MET A 1 5.19 -8.69 -20.54
N LEU A 2 4.08 -7.96 -20.38
CA LEU A 2 3.94 -7.02 -19.23
C LEU A 2 2.56 -6.93 -18.54
N LEU A 3 1.56 -7.75 -18.89
CA LEU A 3 0.23 -7.60 -18.28
C LEU A 3 -0.47 -8.91 -17.85
N GLY A 4 0.20 -10.06 -17.96
CA GLY A 4 -0.45 -11.37 -17.85
C GLY A 4 -0.38 -12.08 -16.50
N SER A 5 0.23 -11.52 -15.45
CA SER A 5 0.57 -12.30 -14.24
C SER A 5 0.03 -11.79 -12.91
N LEU A 6 -0.93 -10.85 -12.90
CA LEU A 6 -1.44 -10.31 -11.63
C LEU A 6 -2.26 -11.31 -10.80
N TRP A 7 -2.65 -12.47 -11.35
CA TRP A 7 -3.65 -13.35 -10.73
C TRP A 7 -3.32 -14.85 -10.68
N GLY A 8 -2.06 -15.25 -10.76
CA GLY A 8 -1.74 -16.67 -10.88
C GLY A 8 -0.60 -17.11 -9.98
N ARG A 9 -0.94 -17.65 -8.81
CA ARG A 9 -0.08 -18.34 -7.81
C ARG A 9 0.48 -17.43 -6.72
N CYS A 10 -0.32 -17.20 -5.68
CA CYS A 10 0.15 -16.78 -4.37
C CYS A 10 1.02 -17.88 -3.77
N HIS A 11 2.33 -17.81 -3.99
CA HIS A 11 3.28 -18.50 -3.13
C HIS A 11 3.31 -17.75 -1.79
N PRO A 12 3.27 -18.42 -0.63
CA PRO A 12 3.07 -17.79 0.69
C PRO A 12 4.12 -16.75 1.13
N GLY A 13 5.11 -16.39 0.30
CA GLY A 13 6.10 -15.33 0.59
C GLY A 13 6.22 -14.21 -0.46
N ARG A 14 5.36 -14.16 -1.51
CA ARG A 14 5.53 -13.22 -2.64
C ARG A 14 4.23 -12.64 -3.18
N CYS A 15 3.22 -12.46 -2.34
CA CYS A 15 1.94 -11.94 -2.79
C CYS A 15 2.05 -10.43 -3.12
N ALA A 16 2.38 -10.13 -4.38
CA ALA A 16 2.47 -8.77 -4.90
C ALA A 16 1.13 -8.00 -4.84
N LEU A 17 0.01 -8.69 -4.61
CA LEU A 17 -1.31 -8.07 -4.49
C LEU A 17 -1.36 -7.04 -3.36
N PHE A 18 -0.82 -7.36 -2.17
CA PHE A 18 -0.84 -6.42 -1.04
C PHE A 18 0.02 -5.18 -1.31
N LEU A 19 1.17 -5.36 -1.97
CA LEU A 19 2.02 -4.26 -2.40
C LEU A 19 1.32 -3.35 -3.41
N ILE A 20 0.71 -3.94 -4.44
CA ILE A 20 -0.01 -3.18 -5.48
C ILE A 20 -1.17 -2.41 -4.85
N LEU A 21 -1.93 -3.05 -3.96
CA LEU A 21 -3.04 -2.40 -3.27
C LEU A 21 -2.56 -1.25 -2.37
N ALA A 22 -1.47 -1.45 -1.62
CA ALA A 22 -0.86 -0.40 -0.79
C ALA A 22 -0.44 0.81 -1.65
N LEU A 23 0.27 0.58 -2.75
CA LEU A 23 0.70 1.65 -3.66
C LEU A 23 -0.49 2.41 -4.29
N LEU A 24 -1.56 1.70 -4.65
CA LEU A 24 -2.78 2.32 -5.18
C LEU A 24 -3.47 3.18 -4.12
N LEU A 25 -3.60 2.68 -2.89
CA LEU A 25 -4.18 3.46 -1.79
C LEU A 25 -3.31 4.68 -1.45
N ASP A 26 -1.98 4.55 -1.45
CA ASP A 26 -1.07 5.68 -1.23
C ASP A 26 -1.26 6.76 -2.30
N ALA A 27 -1.28 6.36 -3.58
CA ALA A 27 -1.48 7.30 -4.67
C ALA A 27 -2.83 8.02 -4.58
N VAL A 28 -3.92 7.29 -4.33
CA VAL A 28 -5.26 7.87 -4.16
C VAL A 28 -5.33 8.76 -2.93
N GLY A 29 -4.80 8.30 -1.79
CA GLY A 29 -4.79 9.04 -0.53
C GLY A 29 -4.01 10.35 -0.63
N LEU A 30 -2.83 10.34 -1.26
CA LEU A 30 -2.03 11.53 -1.52
C LEU A 30 -2.74 12.50 -2.46
N VAL A 31 -3.35 12.01 -3.55
CA VAL A 31 -4.10 12.87 -4.46
C VAL A 31 -5.27 13.55 -3.74
N LEU A 32 -6.05 12.81 -2.96
CA LEU A 32 -7.17 13.39 -2.20
C LEU A 32 -6.69 14.41 -1.17
N LEU A 33 -5.61 14.11 -0.45
CA LEU A 33 -5.06 15.00 0.57
C LEU A 33 -4.51 16.29 -0.07
N LEU A 34 -3.81 16.20 -1.21
CA LEU A 34 -3.32 17.35 -1.96
C LEU A 34 -4.46 18.17 -2.59
N LEU A 35 -5.47 17.51 -3.16
CA LEU A 35 -6.68 18.19 -3.65
C LEU A 35 -7.40 18.90 -2.53
N GLY A 36 -7.43 18.29 -1.34
CA GLY A 36 -7.82 18.97 -0.15
C GLY A 36 -6.99 20.25 0.02
N ILE A 37 -5.73 20.12 0.46
CA ILE A 37 -4.91 21.26 0.88
C ILE A 37 -4.78 22.37 -0.17
N LEU A 38 -4.66 22.03 -1.45
CA LEU A 38 -4.27 22.97 -2.50
C LEU A 38 -5.43 23.50 -3.34
N ALA A 39 -6.53 22.77 -3.48
CA ALA A 39 -7.64 23.22 -4.32
C ALA A 39 -8.69 24.00 -3.51
N PRO A 40 -9.28 25.07 -4.08
CA PRO A 40 -10.30 25.88 -3.40
C PRO A 40 -11.67 25.18 -3.43
N LEU A 41 -11.77 24.01 -2.81
CA LEU A 41 -13.00 23.21 -2.73
C LEU A 41 -13.80 23.58 -1.47
N SER A 42 -15.12 23.70 -1.59
CA SER A 42 -15.99 23.97 -0.45
C SER A 42 -16.03 22.81 0.56
N SER A 43 -15.81 21.58 0.10
CA SER A 43 -15.79 20.34 0.91
C SER A 43 -14.38 19.85 1.17
N TRP A 44 -13.45 20.79 1.31
CA TRP A 44 -12.03 20.57 1.54
C TRP A 44 -11.72 19.55 2.65
N ASP A 45 -12.45 19.67 3.75
CA ASP A 45 -12.36 18.85 4.95
C ASP A 45 -12.60 17.37 4.63
N PHE A 46 -13.61 17.06 3.83
CA PHE A 46 -13.91 15.70 3.40
C PHE A 46 -12.73 15.05 2.65
N PHE A 47 -12.08 15.80 1.75
CA PHE A 47 -10.93 15.31 0.99
C PHE A 47 -9.71 15.05 1.89
N ILE A 48 -9.42 15.95 2.84
CA ILE A 48 -8.34 15.74 3.80
C ILE A 48 -8.60 14.51 4.67
N TYR A 49 -9.77 14.42 5.30
CA TYR A 49 -10.05 13.33 6.23
C TYR A 49 -10.09 11.98 5.51
N THR A 50 -10.70 11.93 4.32
CA THR A 50 -10.74 10.70 3.51
C THR A 50 -9.34 10.32 3.02
N GLY A 51 -8.55 11.29 2.53
CA GLY A 51 -7.18 11.05 2.08
C GLY A 51 -6.28 10.54 3.21
N ALA A 52 -6.34 11.17 4.38
CA ALA A 52 -5.60 10.74 5.57
C ALA A 52 -6.02 9.34 6.04
N LEU A 53 -7.33 9.05 6.04
CA LEU A 53 -7.85 7.74 6.41
C LEU A 53 -7.36 6.64 5.46
N ILE A 54 -7.39 6.90 4.15
CA ILE A 54 -6.88 5.96 3.13
C ILE A 54 -5.38 5.68 3.32
N LEU A 55 -4.58 6.72 3.59
CA LEU A 55 -3.15 6.55 3.87
C LEU A 55 -2.90 5.72 5.13
N ALA A 56 -3.69 5.94 6.18
CA ALA A 56 -3.60 5.14 7.40
C ALA A 56 -3.91 3.65 7.14
N PHE A 57 -4.93 3.34 6.34
CA PHE A 57 -5.24 1.96 5.96
C PHE A 57 -4.16 1.34 5.06
N SER A 58 -3.55 2.12 4.17
CA SER A 58 -2.44 1.67 3.32
C SER A 58 -1.24 1.16 4.15
N LEU A 59 -0.92 1.82 5.27
CA LEU A 59 0.15 1.38 6.16
C LEU A 59 -0.06 -0.05 6.71
N LEU A 60 -1.31 -0.47 6.93
CA LEU A 60 -1.60 -1.84 7.34
C LEU A 60 -1.21 -2.86 6.26
N LEU A 61 -1.45 -2.52 4.99
CA LEU A 61 -1.06 -3.36 3.86
C LEU A 61 0.46 -3.42 3.69
N TRP A 62 1.16 -2.31 3.92
CA TRP A 62 2.63 -2.27 3.97
C TRP A 62 3.19 -3.19 5.05
N ILE A 63 2.62 -3.16 6.26
CA ILE A 63 3.02 -4.04 7.36
C ILE A 63 2.79 -5.51 6.99
N ILE A 64 1.63 -5.84 6.42
CA ILE A 64 1.30 -7.21 5.99
C ILE A 64 2.27 -7.68 4.90
N TRP A 65 2.47 -6.86 3.85
CA TRP A 65 3.36 -7.20 2.75
C TRP A 65 4.81 -7.37 3.24
N TYR A 66 5.31 -6.45 4.06
CA TYR A 66 6.65 -6.53 4.62
C TYR A 66 6.81 -7.80 5.46
N SER A 67 5.86 -8.06 6.39
CA SER A 67 5.91 -9.23 7.28
C SER A 67 5.93 -10.56 6.50
N LEU A 68 5.18 -10.63 5.40
CA LEU A 68 5.14 -11.83 4.54
C LEU A 68 6.34 -11.95 3.59
N ASN A 69 7.14 -10.89 3.43
CA ASN A 69 8.32 -10.86 2.56
C ASN A 69 9.65 -10.84 3.35
N ILE A 70 9.63 -11.05 4.68
CA ILE A 70 10.85 -11.20 5.48
C ILE A 70 11.45 -12.58 5.21
N GLU A 71 12.54 -12.63 4.47
CA GLU A 71 13.37 -13.81 4.30
C GLU A 71 14.48 -13.81 5.37
N VAL A 72 14.50 -14.82 6.24
CA VAL A 72 15.57 -14.99 7.21
C VAL A 72 16.57 -16.01 6.66
N SER A 73 17.83 -15.58 6.49
CA SER A 73 18.91 -16.49 6.08
C SER A 73 19.23 -17.47 7.23
N PRO A 74 19.23 -18.80 6.98
CA PRO A 74 19.52 -19.79 8.02
C PRO A 74 20.95 -19.66 8.58
N GLU A 75 21.91 -19.13 7.82
CA GLU A 75 23.30 -18.92 8.24
C GLU A 75 23.44 -17.92 9.41
N LYS A 76 22.41 -17.10 9.67
CA LYS A 76 22.35 -16.17 10.82
C LYS A 76 21.62 -16.74 12.04
N LEU A 77 21.04 -17.93 11.94
CA LEU A 77 20.36 -18.63 13.05
C LEU A 77 21.26 -19.61 13.79
N ASP A 78 22.42 -19.98 13.23
CA ASP A 78 23.38 -20.90 13.85
C ASP A 78 24.34 -20.17 14.82
N LEU A 79 23.78 -19.46 15.82
CA LEU A 79 24.54 -18.89 16.95
C LEU A 79 24.62 -19.86 18.13
#